data_AF-A0A0F8WX50-F1
#
_entry.id   AF-A0A0F8WX50-F1
#
_cell.length_a   1.000
_cell.length_b   1.000
_cell.length_c   1.000
_cell.angle_alpha   90.00
_cell.angle_beta   90.00
_cell.angle_gamma   90.00
#
_symmetry.space_group_name_H-M   'P 1'
#
loop_
_entity.id
_entity.type
_entity.pdbx_description
1 polymer ?
#
loop_
_entity_poly.entity_id
_entity_poly.type
_entity_poly.pdbx_seq_one_letter_code
_entity_poly.pdbx_strand_id
1 'polypeptide(L)'
;WKLGYDDSLDVVGVHLVGGTLGVLGAGLLAQKAVNAAGDNGLFFGNPTFFGIQVFAVVVTFVYAFIVSALLLKIIDRVIGLRISEEEEEIGLDLSQHSEAGYALYE
;
A
#
# COMPACT_ATOMS: atom_id res chain seq x y z
N TRP A 1 -13.17 -0.17 10.85
CA TRP A 1 -13.29 1.28 11.14
C TRP A 1 -12.81 1.72 12.53
N LYS A 2 -11.81 1.08 13.17
CA LYS A 2 -11.35 1.51 14.52
C LYS A 2 -10.57 2.84 14.53
N LEU A 3 -10.03 3.24 13.38
CA LEU A 3 -9.19 4.44 13.23
C LEU A 3 -9.82 5.52 12.32
N GLY A 4 -11.04 5.28 11.81
CA GLY A 4 -11.81 6.29 11.07
C GLY A 4 -11.27 6.74 9.71
N TYR A 5 -10.23 6.10 9.17
CA TYR A 5 -9.75 6.40 7.82
C TYR A 5 -10.53 5.64 6.75
N ASP A 6 -10.76 6.29 5.60
CA ASP A 6 -11.35 5.72 4.39
C ASP A 6 -10.25 5.14 3.51
N ASP A 7 -9.98 3.85 3.70
CA ASP A 7 -9.17 3.04 2.81
C ASP A 7 -10.14 2.19 1.97
N SER A 8 -10.69 2.83 0.94
CA SER A 8 -11.93 2.42 0.30
C SER A 8 -11.91 0.98 -0.24
N LEU A 9 -10.72 0.45 -0.53
CA LEU A 9 -10.49 -0.90 -1.06
C LEU A 9 -9.57 -1.76 -0.19
N ASP A 10 -9.43 -1.43 1.11
CA ASP A 10 -8.62 -2.15 2.10
C ASP A 10 -7.13 -2.32 1.72
N VAL A 11 -6.55 -1.35 1.02
CA VAL A 11 -5.16 -1.41 0.54
C VAL A 11 -4.17 -1.47 1.70
N VAL A 12 -4.41 -0.71 2.77
CA VAL A 12 -3.59 -0.72 3.99
C VAL A 12 -3.71 -2.06 4.70
N GLY A 13 -4.94 -2.53 4.91
CA GLY A 13 -5.21 -3.77 5.64
C GLY A 13 -4.66 -5.02 4.94
N VAL A 14 -4.80 -5.10 3.62
CA VAL A 14 -4.38 -6.27 2.84
C VAL A 14 -2.90 -6.15 2.45
N HIS A 15 -2.50 -5.05 1.81
CA HIS A 15 -1.20 -4.96 1.16
C HIS A 15 -0.11 -4.49 2.11
N LEU A 16 -0.33 -3.44 2.92
CA LEU A 16 0.70 -2.99 3.86
C LEU A 16 0.94 -4.03 4.95
N VAL A 17 -0.13 -4.50 5.61
CA VAL A 17 0.01 -5.51 6.68
C VAL A 17 0.50 -6.83 6.12
N GLY A 18 -0.13 -7.33 5.04
CA GLY A 18 0.26 -8.59 4.40
C GLY A 18 1.71 -8.58 3.89
N GLY A 19 2.11 -7.50 3.22
CA GLY A 19 3.48 -7.32 2.74
C GLY A 19 4.50 -7.26 3.89
N THR A 20 4.18 -6.52 4.96
CA THR A 20 5.04 -6.44 6.15
C THR A 20 5.23 -7.81 6.79
N LEU A 21 4.14 -8.56 7.00
CA LEU A 21 4.22 -9.91 7.54
C LEU A 21 5.00 -10.85 6.63
N GLY A 22 4.87 -10.72 5.31
CA GLY A 22 5.63 -11.49 4.33
C GLY A 22 7.14 -11.24 4.42
N VAL A 23 7.57 -9.98 4.47
CA VAL A 23 8.99 -9.60 4.56
C VAL A 23 9.60 -10.06 5.89
N LEU A 24 8.91 -9.83 7.00
CA LEU A 24 9.35 -10.34 8.31
C LEU A 24 9.38 -11.87 8.34
N GLY A 25 8.39 -12.53 7.73
CA GLY A 25 8.34 -13.97 7.55
C GLY A 25 9.55 -14.51 6.80
N ALA A 26 9.98 -13.86 5.71
CA ALA A 26 11.21 -14.20 5.02
C ALA A 26 12.44 -14.06 5.94
N GLY A 27 12.51 -12.99 6.73
CA GLY A 27 13.60 -12.79 7.70
C GLY A 27 13.65 -13.86 8.80
N LEU A 28 12.52 -14.46 9.15
CA LEU A 28 12.44 -15.53 10.13
C LEU A 28 12.73 -16.91 9.52
N LEU A 29 12.14 -17.20 8.36
CA LEU A 29 11.95 -18.56 7.83
C LEU A 29 12.86 -18.91 6.64
N ALA A 30 13.59 -17.95 6.05
CA ALA A 30 14.43 -18.21 4.89
C ALA A 30 15.49 -19.29 5.15
N GLN A 31 15.80 -20.08 4.13
CA GLN A 31 16.80 -21.15 4.20
C GLN A 31 17.61 -21.22 2.90
N LYS A 32 18.94 -21.26 3.00
CA LYS A 32 19.82 -21.55 1.86
C LYS A 32 19.59 -22.92 1.24
N ALA A 33 19.04 -23.87 2.02
CA ALA A 33 18.63 -25.17 1.50
C ALA A 33 17.50 -25.08 0.46
N VAL A 34 16.65 -24.04 0.55
CA VAL A 34 15.57 -23.78 -0.43
C VAL A 34 16.05 -22.88 -1.56
N ASN A 35 16.87 -21.86 -1.24
CA ASN A 35 17.46 -20.97 -2.23
C ASN A 35 18.94 -20.70 -1.89
N ALA A 36 19.85 -21.37 -2.60
CA ALA A 36 21.29 -21.25 -2.36
C ALA A 36 21.85 -19.83 -2.61
N ALA A 37 21.17 -19.01 -3.42
CA ALA A 37 21.53 -17.60 -3.65
C ALA A 37 20.98 -16.65 -2.58
N GLY A 38 20.08 -17.13 -1.71
CA GLY A 38 19.51 -16.37 -0.60
C GLY A 38 20.36 -16.46 0.67
N ASP A 39 19.72 -16.20 1.81
CA ASP A 39 20.33 -16.34 3.12
C ASP A 39 19.43 -17.16 4.06
N ASN A 40 19.96 -17.55 5.21
CA ASN A 40 19.17 -18.11 6.28
C ASN A 40 18.43 -17.01 7.04
N GLY A 41 17.25 -17.34 7.56
CA GLY A 41 16.50 -16.51 8.49
C GLY A 41 16.94 -16.72 9.93
N LEU A 42 16.32 -15.97 10.84
CA LEU A 42 16.61 -16.02 12.27
C LEU A 42 16.49 -17.43 12.84
N PHE A 43 15.43 -18.18 12.48
CA PHE A 43 15.22 -19.54 12.98
C PHE A 43 16.23 -20.55 12.44
N PHE A 44 17.00 -20.15 11.43
CA PHE A 44 18.07 -20.95 10.80
C PHE A 44 19.46 -20.35 11.07
N GLY A 45 19.59 -19.55 12.13
CA GLY A 45 20.86 -19.12 12.72
C GLY A 45 21.42 -17.79 12.21
N ASN A 46 20.68 -17.03 11.41
CA ASN A 46 21.15 -15.73 10.91
C ASN A 46 20.26 -14.56 11.41
N PRO A 47 20.56 -14.00 12.59
CA PRO A 47 19.82 -12.85 13.12
C PRO A 47 20.06 -11.57 12.32
N THR A 48 21.22 -11.45 11.66
CA THR A 48 21.56 -10.29 10.82
C THR A 48 20.58 -10.17 9.65
N PHE A 49 20.24 -11.28 8.99
CA PHE A 49 19.27 -11.27 7.89
C PHE A 49 17.89 -10.82 8.33
N PHE A 50 17.40 -11.26 9.50
CA PHE A 50 16.15 -10.76 10.07
C PHE A 50 16.20 -9.25 10.35
N GLY A 51 17.31 -8.76 10.93
CA GLY A 51 17.53 -7.33 11.14
C GLY A 51 17.48 -6.52 9.85
N ILE A 52 18.03 -7.05 8.75
CA ILE A 52 17.93 -6.45 7.41
C ILE A 52 16.47 -6.39 6.94
N GLN A 53 15.67 -7.43 7.14
CA GLN A 53 14.25 -7.42 6.76
C GLN A 53 13.45 -6.39 7.56
N VAL A 54 13.68 -6.29 8.88
CA VAL A 54 13.04 -5.25 9.72
C VAL A 54 13.42 -3.86 9.22
N PHE A 55 14.71 -3.62 8.95
CA PHE A 55 15.18 -2.36 8.41
C PHE A 55 14.55 -2.04 7.05
N ALA A 56 14.44 -3.02 6.16
CA ALA A 56 13.81 -2.86 4.86
C ALA A 56 12.32 -2.46 4.98
N VAL A 57 11.55 -3.07 5.88
CA VAL A 57 10.15 -2.67 6.14
C VAL A 57 10.09 -1.21 6.59
N VAL A 58 10.92 -0.81 7.56
CA VAL A 58 10.90 0.55 8.09
C VAL A 58 11.24 1.58 7.01
N VAL A 59 12.33 1.35 6.26
CA VAL A 59 12.78 2.28 5.22
C VAL A 59 11.75 2.40 4.10
N THR A 60 11.20 1.28 3.62
CA THR A 60 10.21 1.30 2.53
C THR A 60 8.90 1.93 2.99
N PHE A 61 8.44 1.67 4.21
CA PHE A 61 7.26 2.31 4.78
C PHE A 61 7.44 3.83 4.89
N VAL A 62 8.54 4.28 5.49
CA VAL A 62 8.83 5.72 5.66
C VAL A 62 8.94 6.42 4.32
N TYR A 63 9.67 5.82 3.37
CA TYR A 63 9.82 6.39 2.03
C TYR A 63 8.47 6.48 1.32
N ALA A 64 7.73 5.36 1.24
CA ALA A 64 6.45 5.31 0.54
C ALA A 64 5.44 6.30 1.13
N PHE A 65 5.34 6.37 2.46
CA PHE A 65 4.42 7.30 3.13
C PHE A 65 4.81 8.76 2.91
N ILE A 66 6.07 9.14 3.18
CA ILE A 66 6.51 10.54 3.10
C ILE A 66 6.45 11.04 1.66
N VAL A 67 7.01 10.27 0.72
CA VAL A 67 7.09 10.69 -0.69
C VAL A 67 5.69 10.76 -1.29
N SER A 68 4.83 9.76 -1.04
CA SER A 68 3.45 9.81 -1.55
C SER A 68 2.67 10.97 -0.94
N ALA A 69 2.76 11.19 0.37
CA ALA A 69 2.07 12.30 1.04
C ALA A 69 2.54 13.66 0.50
N LEU A 70 3.84 13.81 0.21
CA LEU A 70 4.38 15.03 -0.40
C LEU A 70 3.84 15.22 -1.82
N LEU A 71 3.92 14.20 -2.66
CA LEU A 71 3.46 14.27 -4.05
C LEU A 71 1.96 14.56 -4.14
N LEU A 72 1.13 13.85 -3.38
CA LEU A 72 -0.31 14.06 -3.34
C LEU A 72 -0.66 15.48 -2.86
N LYS A 73 0.04 16.01 -1.84
CA LYS A 73 -0.14 17.39 -1.37
C LYS A 73 0.31 18.45 -2.36
N ILE A 74 1.29 18.15 -3.21
CA ILE A 74 1.73 19.04 -4.28
C ILE A 74 0.66 19.05 -5.38
N ILE A 75 0.22 17.88 -5.83
CA ILE A 75 -0.83 17.72 -6.83
C ILE A 75 -2.10 18.45 -6.39
N ASP A 76 -2.55 18.22 -5.16
CA ASP A 76 -3.75 18.83 -4.60
C ASP A 76 -3.68 20.37 -4.57
N ARG A 77 -2.50 20.94 -4.34
CA ARG A 77 -2.32 22.40 -4.35
C ARG A 77 -2.23 23.02 -5.74
N VAL A 78 -1.72 22.28 -6.72
CA VAL A 78 -1.43 22.81 -8.06
C VAL A 78 -2.62 22.63 -8.99
N ILE A 79 -3.26 21.47 -8.95
CA ILE A 79 -4.37 21.12 -9.85
C ILE A 79 -5.65 20.68 -9.13
N GLY A 80 -5.57 20.34 -7.84
CA GLY A 80 -6.67 19.69 -7.11
C GLY A 80 -6.66 18.19 -7.29
N LEU A 81 -6.68 17.42 -6.18
CA LEU A 81 -6.61 15.96 -6.24
C LEU A 81 -7.99 15.30 -6.16
N ARG A 82 -8.91 15.87 -5.37
CA ARG A 82 -10.29 15.37 -5.19
C ARG A 82 -11.24 16.24 -6.01
N ILE A 83 -12.26 15.61 -6.58
CA ILE A 83 -13.41 16.30 -7.19
C ILE A 83 -14.20 17.11 -6.15
N SER A 84 -15.10 17.97 -6.63
CA SER A 84 -16.00 18.70 -5.73
C SER A 84 -17.05 17.77 -5.08
N GLU A 85 -17.63 18.20 -3.96
CA GLU A 85 -18.69 17.44 -3.27
C GLU A 85 -19.91 17.21 -4.19
N GLU A 86 -20.27 18.21 -5.00
CA GLU A 86 -21.36 18.10 -5.98
C GLU A 86 -21.07 17.03 -7.06
N GLU A 87 -19.85 17.01 -7.61
CA GLU A 87 -19.44 15.99 -8.57
C GLU A 87 -19.36 14.59 -7.96
N GLU A 88 -19.02 14.50 -6.66
CA GLU A 88 -18.98 13.24 -5.91
C GLU A 88 -20.40 12.71 -5.65
N GLU A 89 -21.36 13.58 -5.34
CA GLU A 89 -22.79 13.22 -5.20
C GLU A 89 -23.41 12.75 -6.52
N ILE A 90 -23.08 13.41 -7.64
CA ILE A 90 -23.54 13.02 -8.98
C ILE A 90 -22.90 11.70 -9.43
N GLY A 91 -21.64 11.46 -9.03
CA GLY A 91 -20.83 10.29 -9.39
C GLY A 91 -19.86 10.55 -10.55
N LEU A 92 -18.68 9.93 -10.48
CA LEU A 92 -17.56 10.17 -11.42
C LEU A 92 -17.88 9.76 -12.87
N ASP A 93 -18.72 8.74 -13.08
CA ASP A 93 -19.15 8.31 -14.41
C ASP A 93 -19.77 9.48 -15.20
N LEU A 94 -20.68 10.24 -14.57
CA LEU A 94 -21.33 11.37 -15.21
C LEU A 94 -20.46 12.63 -15.17
N SER A 95 -19.87 12.96 -14.01
CA SER A 95 -19.15 14.23 -13.85
C SER A 95 -17.82 14.28 -14.60
N GLN A 96 -17.08 13.16 -14.66
CA GLN A 96 -15.75 13.10 -15.29
C GLN A 96 -15.78 12.46 -16.68
N HIS A 97 -16.74 11.56 -16.94
CA HIS A 97 -16.78 10.80 -18.20
C HIS A 97 -18.01 11.09 -19.06
N SER A 98 -19.03 11.82 -18.56
CA SER A 98 -20.30 12.04 -19.27
C SER A 98 -20.97 10.73 -19.72
N GLU A 99 -20.73 9.66 -18.99
CA GLU A 99 -21.19 8.30 -19.28
C GLU A 99 -22.00 7.75 -18.08
N ALA A 100 -22.70 6.65 -18.30
CA ALA A 100 -23.34 5.88 -17.24
C ALA A 100 -22.79 4.45 -17.27
N GLY A 101 -22.24 3.97 -16.14
CA GLY A 101 -21.68 2.62 -16.07
C GLY A 101 -22.70 1.51 -16.37
N TYR A 102 -23.99 1.76 -16.14
CA TYR A 102 -25.08 0.85 -16.50
C TYR A 102 -26.30 1.63 -17.00
N ALA A 103 -26.87 1.22 -18.15
CA ALA A 103 -28.20 1.63 -18.58
C ALA A 103 -29.21 0.61 -18.01
N LEU A 104 -29.79 0.92 -16.84
CA LEU A 104 -30.64 -0.05 -16.14
C LEU A 104 -32.03 -0.26 -16.78
N TYR A 105 -32.37 0.49 -17.83
CA TYR A 105 -33.56 0.27 -18.65
C TYR A 105 -33.33 0.75 -20.09
N GLU A 106 -33.47 -0.15 -21.07
CA GLU A 106 -34.23 0.17 -22.29
C GLU A 106 -35.72 -0.04 -21.99
#